data_AF-F9S5P1-F1
#
_entry.id   AF-F9S5P1-F1
#
_cell.length_a   1.000
_cell.length_b   1.000
_cell.length_c   1.000
_cell.angle_alpha   90.00
_cell.angle_beta   90.00
_cell.angle_gamma   90.00
#
_symmetry.space_group_name_H-M   'P 1'
#
loop_
_entity.id
_entity.type
_entity.pdbx_description
1 polymer ?
#
loop_
_entity_poly.entity_id
_entity_poly.type
_entity_poly.pdbx_seq_one_letter_code
_entity_poly.pdbx_strand_id
1 'polypeptide(L)'
;SDLVRDAAFVLNIELHYLPPYSPNLNPIERLWKVMNEKSRNNVYFKKKRDFKAAIDQFFTVTLPEIAGSLTSRINDNFQVLKPASSS
;
A
#
# COMPACT_ATOMS: atom_id res chain seq x y z
N SER A 1 -3.12 15.17 15.13
CA SER A 1 -3.85 14.93 16.37
C SER A 1 -2.85 14.41 17.37
N ASP A 2 -2.68 15.09 18.50
CA ASP A 2 -1.70 14.72 19.52
C ASP A 2 -1.93 13.29 20.01
N LEU A 3 -3.19 12.84 20.05
CA LEU A 3 -3.58 11.46 20.37
C LEU A 3 -2.84 10.37 19.56
N VAL A 4 -2.58 10.59 18.27
CA VAL A 4 -1.88 9.59 17.42
C VAL A 4 -0.39 9.57 17.74
N ARG A 5 0.21 10.74 17.99
CA ARG A 5 1.63 10.86 18.34
C ARG A 5 1.90 10.29 19.73
N ASP A 6 1.01 10.58 20.67
CA ASP A 6 1.08 10.08 22.05
C ASP A 6 0.96 8.55 22.07
N ALA A 7 0.01 7.99 21.32
CA ALA A 7 -0.13 6.54 21.20
C ALA A 7 1.11 5.90 20.56
N ALA A 8 1.67 6.50 19.50
CA ALA A 8 2.89 6.02 18.86
C ALA A 8 4.07 6.05 19.84
N PHE A 9 4.21 7.11 20.64
CA PHE A 9 5.23 7.21 21.69
C PHE A 9 5.09 6.10 22.74
N VAL A 10 3.88 5.89 23.28
CA VAL A 10 3.60 4.85 24.29
C VAL A 10 3.87 3.44 23.74
N LEU A 11 3.57 3.20 22.46
CA LEU A 11 3.79 1.92 21.79
C LEU A 11 5.21 1.74 21.23
N ASN A 12 6.10 2.73 21.41
CA ASN A 12 7.45 2.75 20.85
C ASN A 12 7.48 2.57 19.33
N ILE A 13 6.58 3.26 18.63
CA ILE A 13 6.47 3.29 17.16
C ILE A 13 7.05 4.60 16.65
N GLU A 14 8.02 4.52 15.73
CA GLU A 14 8.57 5.69 15.04
C GLU A 14 7.64 6.13 13.90
N LEU A 15 7.32 7.44 13.85
CA LEU A 15 6.48 8.03 12.82
C LEU A 15 7.35 8.68 11.72
N HIS A 16 7.36 8.05 10.54
CA HIS A 16 7.98 8.64 9.34
C HIS A 16 6.98 9.50 8.58
N TYR A 17 7.26 10.80 8.49
CA TYR A 17 6.42 11.73 7.73
C TYR A 17 6.88 11.80 6.28
N LEU A 18 5.93 11.66 5.35
CA LEU A 18 6.17 11.80 3.93
C LEU A 18 5.84 13.22 3.45
N PRO A 19 6.56 13.75 2.45
CA PRO A 19 6.19 15.00 1.81
C PRO A 19 4.79 14.90 1.18
N PRO A 20 4.07 16.04 1.08
CA PRO A 20 2.74 16.06 0.49
C PRO A 20 2.77 15.55 -0.96
N TYR A 21 1.66 14.93 -1.38
CA TYR A 21 1.47 14.42 -2.76
C TYR A 21 2.58 13.47 -3.26
N SER A 22 3.19 12.70 -2.38
CA SER A 22 4.30 11.79 -2.71
C SER A 22 3.91 10.31 -2.59
N PRO A 23 2.87 9.83 -3.30
CA PRO A 23 2.42 8.44 -3.21
C PRO A 23 3.50 7.45 -3.64
N ASN A 24 4.44 7.88 -4.51
CA ASN A 24 5.58 7.06 -4.92
C ASN A 24 6.45 6.65 -3.73
N LEU A 25 6.55 7.50 -2.69
CA LEU A 25 7.35 7.27 -1.49
C LEU A 25 6.63 6.44 -0.43
N ASN A 26 5.36 6.08 -0.65
CA ASN A 26 4.57 5.32 0.30
C ASN A 26 4.50 3.84 -0.12
N PRO A 27 5.23 2.91 0.55
CA PRO A 27 5.24 1.50 0.16
C PRO A 27 3.86 0.85 0.13
N ILE A 28 2.91 1.33 0.96
CA ILE A 28 1.56 0.77 1.01
C ILE A 28 0.80 0.96 -0.31
N GLU A 29 1.09 2.04 -1.06
CA GLU A 29 0.48 2.30 -2.37
C GLU A 29 0.91 1.23 -3.39
N ARG A 30 2.16 0.77 -3.30
CA ARG A 30 2.67 -0.32 -4.14
C ARG A 30 1.98 -1.63 -3.82
N LEU A 31 1.76 -1.92 -2.53
CA LEU A 31 1.00 -3.09 -2.08
C LEU A 31 -0.45 -3.04 -2.56
N TRP A 32 -1.13 -1.89 -2.43
CA TRP A 32 -2.49 -1.70 -2.93
C TRP A 32 -2.60 -1.87 -4.44
N LYS A 33 -1.59 -1.44 -5.20
CA LYS A 33 -1.53 -1.69 -6.65
C LYS A 33 -1.52 -3.18 -6.96
N VAL A 34 -0.69 -3.97 -6.27
CA VAL A 34 -0.66 -5.44 -6.42
C VAL A 34 -2.00 -6.07 -6.04
N MET A 35 -2.57 -5.66 -4.91
CA MET A 35 -3.88 -6.12 -4.44
C MET A 35 -4.97 -5.85 -5.48
N ASN A 36 -5.01 -4.64 -6.05
CA ASN A 36 -5.97 -4.31 -7.10
C ASN A 36 -5.78 -5.21 -8.33
N GLU A 37 -4.55 -5.39 -8.81
CA GLU A 37 -4.23 -6.24 -9.95
C GLU A 37 -4.64 -7.70 -9.75
N LYS A 38 -4.50 -8.23 -8.53
CA LYS A 38 -4.79 -9.64 -8.24
C LYS A 38 -6.25 -9.90 -7.87
N SER A 39 -6.92 -8.94 -7.24
CA SER A 39 -8.21 -9.21 -6.58
C SER A 39 -9.36 -8.33 -7.05
N ARG A 40 -9.10 -7.19 -7.70
CA ARG A 40 -10.17 -6.23 -8.07
C ARG A 40 -10.25 -5.91 -9.55
N ASN A 41 -9.13 -5.87 -10.26
CA ASN A 41 -9.12 -5.49 -11.66
C ASN A 41 -10.02 -6.43 -12.46
N ASN A 42 -10.94 -5.85 -13.24
CA ASN A 42 -11.93 -6.57 -14.05
C ASN A 42 -12.91 -7.47 -13.27
N VAL A 43 -13.05 -7.28 -11.95
CA VAL A 43 -14.00 -8.03 -11.11
C VAL A 43 -15.08 -7.08 -10.59
N TYR A 44 -16.35 -7.43 -10.84
CA TYR A 44 -17.49 -6.74 -10.26
C TYR A 44 -17.99 -7.46 -9.01
N PHE A 45 -18.06 -6.75 -7.89
CA PHE A 45 -18.58 -7.26 -6.62
C PHE A 45 -19.99 -6.74 -6.38
N LYS A 46 -20.98 -7.64 -6.40
CA LYS A 46 -22.39 -7.28 -6.16
C LYS A 46 -22.66 -6.91 -4.70
N LYS A 47 -21.93 -7.51 -3.74
CA LYS A 47 -22.10 -7.26 -2.31
C LYS A 47 -20.78 -6.85 -1.66
N LYS A 48 -20.89 -5.98 -0.64
CA LYS A 48 -19.75 -5.58 0.22
C LYS A 48 -19.02 -6.78 0.84
N ARG A 49 -19.76 -7.84 1.18
CA ARG A 49 -19.18 -9.06 1.76
C ARG A 49 -18.24 -9.77 0.78
N ASP A 50 -18.62 -9.85 -0.49
CA ASP A 50 -17.84 -10.53 -1.51
C ASP A 50 -16.56 -9.73 -1.80
N PHE A 51 -16.67 -8.40 -1.83
CA PHE A 51 -15.51 -7.50 -1.89
C PHE A 51 -14.55 -7.74 -0.71
N LYS A 52 -15.06 -7.72 0.53
CA LYS A 52 -14.23 -7.94 1.73
C LYS A 52 -13.55 -9.32 1.68
N ALA A 53 -14.28 -10.36 1.31
CA ALA A 53 -13.74 -11.71 1.22
C ALA A 53 -12.59 -11.82 0.20
N ALA A 54 -12.71 -11.16 -0.96
CA ALA A 54 -11.64 -11.14 -1.94
C ALA A 54 -10.37 -10.41 -1.44
N ILE A 55 -10.54 -9.32 -0.68
CA ILE A 55 -9.41 -8.62 -0.06
C ILE A 55 -8.80 -9.46 1.07
N ASP A 56 -9.61 -10.09 1.92
CA ASP A 56 -9.12 -10.98 2.98
C ASP A 56 -8.34 -12.16 2.38
N GLN A 57 -8.84 -12.77 1.30
CA GLN A 57 -8.16 -13.84 0.57
C GLN A 57 -6.83 -13.40 -0.03
N PHE A 58 -6.75 -12.15 -0.52
CA PHE A 58 -5.49 -11.60 -1.00
C PHE A 58 -4.42 -11.59 0.09
N PHE A 59 -4.74 -11.05 1.27
CA PHE A 59 -3.75 -10.94 2.35
C PHE A 59 -3.41 -12.28 3.01
N THR A 60 -4.35 -13.21 3.07
CA THR A 60 -4.16 -14.50 3.76
C THR A 60 -3.56 -15.60 2.89
N VAL A 61 -3.83 -15.58 1.58
CA VAL A 61 -3.41 -16.65 0.65
C VAL A 61 -2.50 -16.11 -0.44
N THR A 62 -2.99 -15.18 -1.25
CA THR A 62 -2.28 -14.75 -2.47
C THR A 62 -0.98 -14.03 -2.16
N LEU A 63 -0.97 -13.12 -1.18
CA LEU A 63 0.20 -12.32 -0.83
C LEU A 63 1.38 -13.20 -0.34
N PRO A 64 1.21 -14.13 0.62
CA PRO A 64 2.26 -15.08 0.98
C PRO A 64 2.81 -15.89 -0.20
N GLU A 65 1.94 -16.39 -1.08
CA GLU A 65 2.34 -17.20 -2.24
C GLU A 65 3.22 -16.41 -3.23
N ILE A 66 2.93 -15.13 -3.43
CA ILE A 66 3.67 -14.29 -4.38
C ILE A 66 4.75 -13.43 -3.70
N ALA A 67 4.89 -13.45 -2.37
CA ALA A 67 5.74 -12.54 -1.61
C ALA A 67 7.19 -12.53 -2.11
N GLY A 68 7.75 -13.70 -2.41
CA GLY A 68 9.11 -13.81 -2.96
C GLY A 68 9.31 -13.04 -4.27
N SER A 69 8.29 -13.03 -5.13
CA SER A 69 8.31 -12.30 -6.41
C SER A 69 8.12 -10.79 -6.26
N LEU A 70 7.59 -10.33 -5.12
CA LEU A 70 7.30 -8.92 -4.85
C LEU A 70 8.49 -8.15 -4.28
N THR A 71 9.56 -8.83 -3.88
CA THR A 71 10.78 -8.20 -3.31
C THR A 71 11.39 -7.11 -4.19
N SER A 72 11.32 -7.26 -5.51
CA SER A 72 11.78 -6.24 -6.47
C SER A 72 10.78 -5.10 -6.69
N ARG A 73 9.52 -5.31 -6.32
CA ARG A 73 8.40 -4.41 -6.64
C ARG A 73 7.98 -3.56 -5.44
N ILE A 74 7.91 -4.17 -4.26
CA ILE A 74 7.61 -3.53 -2.97
C ILE A 74 8.94 -3.43 -2.21
N ASN A 75 9.68 -2.34 -2.47
CA ASN A 75 10.96 -2.05 -1.84
C ASN A 75 11.14 -0.53 -1.69
N ASP A 76 12.21 -0.16 -1.01
CA ASP A 76 12.56 1.23 -0.73
C ASP A 76 13.38 1.88 -1.86
N ASN A 77 13.50 1.20 -3.02
CA ASN A 77 14.09 1.80 -4.22
C ASN A 77 13.03 2.70 -4.87
N PHE A 78 12.95 3.94 -4.37
CA PHE A 78 12.03 4.94 -4.87
C PHE A 78 12.57 5.61 -6.14
N GLN A 79 11.72 5.72 -7.17
CA GLN A 79 12.06 6.47 -8.36
C GLN A 79 12.15 7.97 -8.03
N VAL A 80 13.25 8.60 -8.41
CA VAL A 80 13.37 10.06 -8.38
C VAL A 80 12.70 10.60 -9.64
N LEU A 81 11.50 11.16 -9.49
CA LEU A 81 10.79 11.79 -10.59
C LEU A 81 11.42 13.14 -10.90
N LYS A 82 11.77 13.38 -12.17
CA LYS A 82 12.15 14.72 -12.61
C LYS A 82 10.89 15.61 -12.58
N PRO A 83 10.99 16.85 -12.06
CA PRO A 83 9.87 17.77 -12.11
C PRO A 83 9.45 17.99 -13.56
N ALA A 84 8.14 18.00 -13.82
CA ALA A 84 7.62 18.38 -15.12
C ALA A 84 8.00 19.84 -15.41
N SER A 85 8.51 20.13 -16.60
CA SER A 85 8.76 21.51 -17.00
C SER A 85 7.47 22.30 -16.90
N SER A 86 7.44 23.30 -16.02
CA SER A 86 6.35 24.27 -15.98
C SER A 86 6.34 25.03 -17.30
N SER A 87 5.18 25.05 -17.97
CA SER A 87 4.93 25.90 -19.15
C SER A 87 4.65 27.33 -18.72
#